data_AF-A0A399N8T8-F1
#
_entry.id   AF-A0A399N8T8-F1
#
_cell.length_a   1.000
_cell.length_b   1.000
_cell.length_c   1.000
_cell.angle_alpha   90.00
_cell.angle_beta   90.00
_cell.angle_gamma   90.00
#
_symmetry.space_group_name_H-M   'P 1'
#
loop_
_entity.id
_entity.type
_entity.pdbx_description
1 polymer ?
#
loop_
_entity_poly.entity_id
_entity_poly.type
_entity_poly.pdbx_seq_one_letter_code
_entity_poly.pdbx_strand_id
1 'polypeptide(L)'
;GVALAVAGRRAGGPLQCVATASGPPVLLPLPSRQEHVLAGGESGLFDARAMPGAGEWRGERIQVATPPEVESASTRHAEGSRAPGQADPAPIVVLSGDAVHALVTPSPVAAVARLRERGVDAIEAARIPPGWSADQPFPGAAAEGSGISGRAAVGRGVHGGGGRAACPRVVVGDPDAWLMRGPLLADIRRAGDVVLEGCTPRDARTLLRVRAVPPPLAPIAGRAW
;
A
#
# COMPACT_ATOMS: atom_id res chain seq x y z
N GLY A 1 -24.80 -15.34 15.69
CA GLY A 1 -24.76 -15.39 14.21
C GLY A 1 -23.76 -14.39 13.72
N VAL A 2 -23.03 -14.69 12.64
CA VAL A 2 -22.03 -13.77 12.05
C VAL A 2 -22.67 -13.11 10.83
N ALA A 3 -22.60 -11.79 10.73
CA ALA A 3 -23.01 -11.03 9.55
C ALA A 3 -21.77 -10.54 8.78
N LEU A 4 -21.76 -10.72 7.47
CA LEU A 4 -20.69 -10.28 6.58
C LEU A 4 -21.23 -9.20 5.64
N ALA A 5 -20.56 -8.05 5.59
CA ALA A 5 -20.80 -7.02 4.58
C ALA A 5 -19.59 -6.95 3.64
N VAL A 6 -19.82 -6.94 2.33
CA VAL A 6 -18.77 -6.88 1.31
C VAL A 6 -19.08 -5.73 0.36
N ALA A 7 -18.10 -4.87 0.12
CA ALA A 7 -18.19 -3.78 -0.84
C ALA A 7 -17.14 -3.95 -1.93
N GLY A 8 -17.47 -3.57 -3.15
CA GLY A 8 -16.58 -3.63 -4.31
C GLY A 8 -17.05 -2.71 -5.42
N ARG A 9 -16.14 -2.35 -6.32
CA ARG A 9 -16.47 -1.48 -7.47
C ARG A 9 -17.15 -2.21 -8.62
N ARG A 10 -16.91 -3.51 -8.75
CA ARG A 10 -17.50 -4.38 -9.78
C ARG A 10 -17.78 -5.76 -9.18
N ALA A 11 -18.99 -6.24 -9.33
CA ALA A 11 -19.35 -7.62 -9.05
C ALA A 11 -18.88 -8.48 -10.24
N GLY A 12 -17.65 -9.00 -10.15
CA GLY A 12 -17.09 -9.85 -11.20
C GLY A 12 -16.11 -10.86 -10.63
N GLY A 13 -15.94 -11.98 -11.32
CA GLY A 13 -15.00 -13.04 -10.94
C GLY A 13 -15.30 -13.63 -9.55
N PRO A 14 -14.31 -13.72 -8.63
CA PRO A 14 -14.49 -14.35 -7.32
C PRO A 14 -15.58 -13.73 -6.43
N LEU A 15 -15.95 -12.46 -6.66
CA LEU A 15 -17.01 -11.79 -5.90
C LEU A 15 -18.42 -12.27 -6.29
N GLN A 16 -18.56 -12.94 -7.45
CA GLN A 16 -19.85 -13.45 -7.91
C GLN A 16 -20.40 -14.51 -6.94
N CYS A 17 -19.55 -15.40 -6.43
CA CYS A 17 -19.95 -16.44 -5.48
C CYS A 17 -20.46 -15.86 -4.14
N VAL A 18 -19.89 -14.71 -3.72
CA VAL A 18 -20.33 -14.00 -2.52
C VAL A 18 -21.65 -13.28 -2.79
N ALA A 19 -21.80 -12.64 -3.94
CA ALA A 19 -23.03 -11.99 -4.36
C ALA A 19 -24.21 -12.98 -4.41
N THR A 20 -24.01 -14.20 -4.94
CA THR A 20 -25.07 -15.21 -5.00
C THR A 20 -25.47 -15.77 -3.62
N ALA A 21 -24.56 -15.76 -2.65
CA ALA A 21 -24.82 -16.22 -1.29
C ALA A 21 -25.37 -15.11 -0.38
N SER A 22 -25.34 -13.85 -0.85
CA SER A 22 -25.76 -12.68 -0.09
C SER A 22 -27.21 -12.33 -0.40
N GLY A 23 -27.82 -11.54 0.50
CA GLY A 23 -29.09 -10.88 0.20
C GLY A 23 -28.96 -9.81 -0.90
N PRO A 24 -30.08 -9.16 -1.28
CA PRO A 24 -30.08 -8.13 -2.31
C PRO A 24 -29.03 -7.04 -2.05
N PRO A 25 -28.13 -6.76 -3.00
CA PRO A 25 -27.05 -5.79 -2.81
C PRO A 25 -27.61 -4.37 -2.79
N VAL A 26 -26.88 -3.48 -2.12
CA VAL A 26 -27.05 -2.04 -2.31
C VAL A 26 -26.17 -1.60 -3.47
N LEU A 27 -26.78 -1.06 -4.52
CA LEU A 27 -26.09 -0.62 -5.73
C LEU A 27 -25.93 0.90 -5.71
N LEU A 28 -24.68 1.36 -5.67
CA LEU A 28 -24.31 2.77 -5.81
C LEU A 28 -24.07 3.09 -7.30
N PRO A 29 -23.85 4.37 -7.67
CA PRO A 29 -23.74 4.76 -9.07
C PRO A 29 -22.56 4.05 -9.74
N LEU A 30 -22.88 3.28 -10.78
CA LEU A 30 -21.91 2.54 -11.59
C LEU A 30 -21.62 3.28 -12.89
N PRO A 31 -20.43 3.08 -13.50
CA PRO A 31 -19.98 3.88 -14.65
C PRO A 31 -20.79 3.62 -15.93
N SER A 32 -21.56 2.54 -16.00
CA SER A 32 -22.41 2.22 -17.15
C SER A 32 -23.69 1.49 -16.77
N ARG A 33 -24.71 1.62 -17.61
CA ARG A 33 -25.97 0.88 -17.49
C ARG A 33 -25.75 -0.63 -17.54
N GLN A 34 -24.79 -1.10 -18.33
CA GLN A 34 -24.46 -2.51 -18.43
C GLN A 34 -23.90 -3.05 -17.11
N GLU A 35 -22.99 -2.31 -16.47
CA GLU A 35 -22.47 -2.67 -15.14
C GLU A 35 -23.57 -2.66 -14.08
N HIS A 36 -24.50 -1.70 -14.14
CA HIS A 36 -25.67 -1.63 -13.26
C HIS A 36 -26.53 -2.89 -13.34
N VAL A 37 -26.90 -3.30 -14.56
CA VAL A 37 -27.71 -4.51 -14.78
C VAL A 37 -26.96 -5.78 -14.38
N LEU A 38 -25.66 -5.87 -14.68
CA LEU A 38 -24.84 -7.02 -14.27
C LEU A 38 -24.69 -7.14 -12.75
N ALA A 39 -24.72 -6.02 -12.03
CA ALA A 39 -24.72 -6.00 -10.57
C ALA A 39 -26.11 -6.35 -9.97
N GLY A 40 -27.12 -6.60 -10.79
CA GLY A 40 -28.47 -6.97 -10.38
C GLY A 40 -29.43 -5.80 -10.24
N GLY A 41 -29.06 -4.61 -10.75
CA GLY A 41 -29.90 -3.42 -10.69
C GLY A 41 -30.88 -3.30 -11.85
N GLU A 42 -31.94 -2.53 -11.65
CA GLU A 42 -32.93 -2.29 -12.70
C GLU A 42 -32.43 -1.26 -13.72
N SER A 43 -32.55 -1.58 -15.01
CA SER A 43 -32.05 -0.70 -16.08
C SER A 43 -32.72 0.68 -16.11
N GLY A 44 -33.97 0.77 -15.63
CA GLY A 44 -34.73 2.02 -15.56
C GLY A 44 -34.29 2.95 -14.42
N LEU A 45 -33.58 2.41 -13.42
CA LEU A 45 -33.09 3.15 -12.26
C LEU A 45 -31.65 3.62 -12.41
N PHE A 46 -30.96 3.19 -13.47
CA PHE A 46 -29.62 3.67 -13.79
C PHE A 46 -29.60 5.19 -14.03
N ASP A 47 -28.77 5.90 -13.26
CA ASP A 47 -28.49 7.32 -13.42
C ASP A 47 -26.97 7.57 -13.38
N ALA A 48 -26.42 7.98 -14.52
CA ALA A 48 -24.99 8.30 -14.65
C ALA A 48 -24.58 9.59 -13.92
N ARG A 49 -25.55 10.41 -13.49
CA ARG A 49 -25.34 11.68 -12.77
C ARG A 49 -25.81 11.62 -11.32
N ALA A 50 -26.08 10.43 -10.80
CA ALA A 50 -26.50 10.25 -9.42
C ALA A 50 -25.45 10.85 -8.45
N MET A 51 -25.96 11.54 -7.42
CA MET A 51 -25.13 12.14 -6.38
C MET A 51 -24.46 11.05 -5.52
N PRO A 52 -23.34 11.36 -4.85
CA PRO A 52 -22.76 10.43 -3.87
C PRO A 52 -23.79 9.96 -2.84
N GLY A 53 -23.83 8.65 -2.61
CA GLY A 53 -24.77 8.01 -1.69
C GLY A 53 -26.16 7.72 -2.29
N ALA A 54 -26.52 8.25 -3.45
CA ALA A 54 -27.72 7.83 -4.16
C ALA A 54 -27.51 6.42 -4.73
N GLY A 55 -28.54 5.57 -4.69
CA GLY A 55 -28.41 4.20 -5.15
C GLY A 55 -29.74 3.46 -5.28
N GLU A 56 -29.64 2.15 -5.44
CA GLU A 56 -30.77 1.22 -5.54
C GLU A 56 -30.62 0.11 -4.49
N TRP A 57 -31.71 -0.25 -3.82
CA TRP A 57 -31.78 -1.45 -3.00
C TRP A 57 -33.14 -2.10 -3.15
N ARG A 58 -33.16 -3.38 -3.55
CA ARG A 58 -34.39 -4.16 -3.78
C ARG A 58 -35.36 -3.50 -4.78
N GLY A 59 -34.83 -2.91 -5.86
CA GLY A 59 -35.63 -2.22 -6.87
C GLY A 59 -36.13 -0.84 -6.45
N GLU A 60 -35.73 -0.33 -5.28
CA GLU A 60 -36.13 0.99 -4.79
C GLU A 60 -34.96 1.97 -4.82
N ARG A 61 -35.24 3.23 -5.16
CA ARG A 61 -34.23 4.31 -5.04
C ARG A 61 -33.99 4.62 -3.57
N ILE A 62 -32.72 4.67 -3.19
CA ILE A 62 -32.29 5.02 -1.85
C ILE A 62 -31.30 6.18 -1.88
N GLN A 63 -31.21 6.88 -0.75
CA GLN A 63 -30.10 7.75 -0.42
C GLN A 63 -29.48 7.19 0.86
N VAL A 64 -28.22 6.75 0.79
CA VAL A 64 -27.49 6.28 1.96
C VAL A 64 -27.30 7.46 2.90
N ALA A 65 -27.87 7.35 4.10
CA ALA A 65 -27.67 8.33 5.15
C ALA A 65 -26.22 8.23 5.64
N THR A 66 -25.62 9.38 5.89
CA THR A 66 -24.47 9.44 6.80
C THR A 66 -24.95 8.88 8.13
N PRO A 67 -24.17 8.00 8.79
CA PRO A 67 -24.54 7.57 10.13
C PRO A 67 -24.77 8.84 10.99
N PRO A 68 -25.80 8.87 11.84
CA PRO A 68 -25.89 9.93 12.83
C PRO A 68 -24.55 9.96 13.56
N GLU A 69 -24.05 11.15 13.90
CA GLU A 69 -22.92 11.28 14.81
C GLU A 69 -23.35 10.68 16.15
N VAL A 70 -23.24 9.35 16.26
CA VAL A 70 -23.51 8.65 17.50
C VAL A 70 -22.31 8.96 18.35
N GLU A 71 -22.50 9.98 19.18
CA GLU A 71 -21.88 10.19 20.47
C GLU A 71 -21.46 8.82 21.01
N SER A 72 -20.18 8.53 20.84
CA SER A 72 -19.65 7.18 20.98
C SER A 72 -19.90 6.73 22.40
N ALA A 73 -20.73 5.69 22.55
CA ALA A 73 -20.89 4.94 23.78
C ALA A 73 -19.58 4.20 24.10
N SER A 74 -18.60 4.96 24.59
CA SER A 74 -17.40 4.51 25.28
C SER A 74 -17.01 5.61 26.26
N THR A 75 -17.95 5.95 27.15
CA THR A 75 -17.65 6.69 28.37
C THR A 75 -17.22 5.70 29.46
N ARG A 76 -16.04 5.97 30.03
CA ARG A 76 -15.49 5.53 31.33
C ARG A 76 -14.59 4.29 31.33
N HIS A 77 -13.33 4.50 30.97
CA HIS A 77 -12.22 4.67 31.92
C HIS A 77 -11.18 5.59 31.24
N ALA A 78 -11.26 6.92 31.44
CA ALA A 78 -10.33 7.72 32.26
C ALA A 78 -8.85 7.35 31.99
N GLU A 79 -7.95 8.20 31.48
CA GLU A 79 -7.85 9.66 31.45
C GLU A 79 -6.69 9.99 30.49
N GLY A 80 -6.80 11.05 29.68
CA GLY A 80 -5.68 11.53 28.86
C GLY A 80 -5.97 11.94 27.42
N SER A 81 -7.04 12.70 27.19
CA SER A 81 -7.22 13.72 26.13
C SER A 81 -6.34 13.64 24.87
N ARG A 82 -6.91 13.20 23.74
CA ARG A 82 -6.51 13.66 22.39
C ARG A 82 -7.73 13.84 21.47
N ALA A 83 -7.67 14.92 20.68
CA ALA A 83 -8.78 15.55 19.95
C ALA A 83 -9.38 14.72 18.78
N PRO A 84 -10.63 15.02 18.36
CA PRO A 84 -11.31 14.29 17.29
C PRO A 84 -10.90 14.80 15.91
N GLY A 85 -10.46 13.89 15.04
CA GLY A 85 -9.98 14.18 13.68
C GLY A 85 -8.80 13.32 13.24
N GLN A 86 -8.20 12.54 14.14
CA GLN A 86 -7.09 11.67 13.80
C GLN A 86 -7.65 10.33 13.29
N ALA A 87 -7.67 10.15 11.97
CA ALA A 87 -7.67 8.82 11.37
C ALA A 87 -6.69 7.96 12.19
N ASP A 88 -7.10 6.75 12.58
CA ASP A 88 -6.19 5.80 13.23
C ASP A 88 -4.88 5.83 12.45
N PRO A 89 -3.81 6.43 12.99
CA PRO A 89 -2.66 6.76 12.18
C PRO A 89 -2.12 5.42 11.73
N ALA A 90 -2.11 5.19 10.41
CA ALA A 90 -1.48 4.03 9.80
C ALA A 90 -0.21 3.76 10.60
N PRO A 91 -0.02 2.54 11.15
CA PRO A 91 1.00 2.30 12.16
C PRO A 91 2.31 2.85 11.66
N ILE A 92 2.96 3.69 12.46
CA ILE A 92 4.26 4.26 12.08
C ILE A 92 5.25 3.10 12.04
N VAL A 93 5.56 2.62 10.84
CA VAL A 93 6.60 1.62 10.63
C VAL A 93 7.92 2.36 10.60
N VAL A 94 8.76 2.09 11.61
CA VAL A 94 10.15 2.55 11.63
C VAL A 94 10.97 1.56 10.83
N LEU A 95 11.43 1.98 9.66
CA LEU A 95 12.34 1.21 8.82
C LEU A 95 13.74 1.24 9.42
N SER A 96 14.40 0.09 9.48
CA SER A 96 15.75 -0.02 10.05
C SER A 96 16.76 0.63 9.09
N GLY A 97 17.53 1.61 9.57
CA GLY A 97 18.45 2.38 8.72
C GLY A 97 19.60 1.57 8.13
N ASP A 98 19.89 0.39 8.67
CA ASP A 98 20.92 -0.55 8.22
C ASP A 98 20.44 -1.53 7.14
N ALA A 99 19.14 -1.65 6.93
CA ALA A 99 18.54 -2.55 5.96
C ALA A 99 18.22 -1.85 4.63
N VAL A 100 18.08 -2.67 3.58
CA VAL A 100 17.48 -2.23 2.31
C VAL A 100 16.01 -2.59 2.33
N HIS A 101 15.16 -1.63 2.01
CA HIS A 101 13.71 -1.78 1.95
C HIS A 101 13.20 -1.71 0.52
N ALA A 102 12.06 -2.35 0.26
CA ALA A 102 11.34 -2.23 -1.00
C ALA A 102 10.10 -1.35 -0.82
N LEU A 103 9.94 -0.35 -1.69
CA LEU A 103 8.71 0.40 -1.84
C LEU A 103 8.03 -0.01 -3.15
N VAL A 104 6.79 -0.47 -3.05
CA VAL A 104 5.91 -0.73 -4.18
C VAL A 104 4.93 0.43 -4.30
N THR A 105 4.93 1.12 -5.43
CA THR A 105 4.06 2.29 -5.64
C THR A 105 3.75 2.50 -7.13
N PRO A 106 2.52 2.90 -7.52
CA PRO A 106 2.19 3.22 -8.91
C PRO A 106 2.98 4.41 -9.50
N SER A 107 3.72 5.15 -8.69
CA SER A 107 4.45 6.36 -9.12
C SER A 107 5.90 6.34 -8.62
N PRO A 108 6.75 5.41 -9.13
CA PRO A 108 8.09 5.19 -8.59
C PRO A 108 9.01 6.41 -8.71
N VAL A 109 8.96 7.14 -9.83
CA VAL A 109 9.77 8.35 -10.04
C VAL A 109 9.44 9.44 -9.00
N ALA A 110 8.15 9.71 -8.77
CA ALA A 110 7.72 10.69 -7.79
C ALA A 110 8.08 10.27 -6.35
N ALA A 111 7.96 8.98 -6.04
CA ALA A 111 8.35 8.46 -4.73
C ALA A 111 9.86 8.53 -4.50
N VAL A 112 10.70 8.24 -5.50
CA VAL A 112 12.16 8.40 -5.39
C VAL A 112 12.53 9.86 -5.12
N ALA A 113 11.95 10.81 -5.86
CA ALA A 113 12.19 12.23 -5.64
C ALA A 113 11.81 12.65 -4.20
N ARG A 114 10.60 12.30 -3.77
CA ARG A 114 10.08 12.58 -2.42
C ARG A 114 10.93 11.98 -1.30
N LEU A 115 11.47 10.77 -1.50
CA LEU A 115 12.33 10.11 -0.51
C LEU A 115 13.71 10.80 -0.42
N ARG A 116 14.30 11.16 -1.57
CA ARG A 116 15.59 11.86 -1.62
C ARG A 116 15.53 13.25 -1.00
N GLU A 117 14.43 13.98 -1.21
CA GLU A 117 14.17 15.27 -0.54
C GLU A 117 14.20 15.14 0.99
N ARG A 118 13.91 13.95 1.54
CA ARG A 118 13.93 13.65 2.98
C ARG A 118 15.25 13.02 3.44
N GLY A 119 16.28 12.97 2.58
CA GLY A 119 17.59 12.40 2.89
C GLY A 119 17.64 10.87 2.89
N VAL A 120 16.61 10.20 2.35
CA VAL A 120 16.60 8.74 2.17
C VAL A 120 17.37 8.41 0.90
N ASP A 121 18.25 7.41 0.97
CA ASP A 121 18.93 6.91 -0.22
C ASP A 121 17.92 6.04 -0.99
N ALA A 122 17.39 6.57 -2.09
CA ALA A 122 16.34 5.91 -2.86
C ALA A 122 16.71 5.75 -4.33
N ILE A 123 16.39 4.60 -4.92
CA ILE A 123 16.65 4.33 -6.33
C ILE A 123 15.51 3.51 -6.95
N GLU A 124 15.24 3.76 -8.23
CA GLU A 124 14.28 2.97 -8.98
C GLU A 124 14.78 1.53 -9.16
N ALA A 125 13.90 0.56 -8.96
CA ALA A 125 14.18 -0.85 -9.15
C ALA A 125 14.73 -1.13 -10.55
N ALA A 126 14.28 -0.41 -11.59
CA ALA A 126 14.79 -0.54 -12.96
C ALA A 126 16.29 -0.21 -13.11
N ARG A 127 16.85 0.61 -12.22
CA ARG A 127 18.27 1.06 -12.28
C ARG A 127 19.25 0.15 -11.54
N ILE A 128 18.75 -0.84 -10.79
CA ILE A 128 19.59 -1.81 -10.09
C ILE A 128 20.16 -2.82 -11.12
N PRO A 129 21.47 -3.08 -11.19
CA PRO A 129 21.98 -4.09 -12.13
C PRO A 129 21.55 -5.51 -11.71
N PRO A 130 21.46 -6.47 -12.65
CA PRO A 130 21.30 -7.87 -12.31
C PRO A 130 22.45 -8.35 -11.41
N GLY A 131 22.17 -9.17 -10.40
CA GLY A 131 23.18 -9.69 -9.47
C GLY A 131 23.64 -8.72 -8.37
N TRP A 132 23.06 -7.51 -8.30
CA TRP A 132 23.24 -6.62 -7.15
C TRP A 132 22.64 -7.24 -5.87
N SER A 133 23.32 -7.02 -4.73
CA SER A 133 22.87 -7.48 -3.40
C SER A 133 22.65 -6.30 -2.46
N ALA A 134 21.79 -6.48 -1.46
CA ALA A 134 21.48 -5.48 -0.44
C ALA A 134 22.73 -4.96 0.32
N ASP A 135 23.77 -5.78 0.43
CA ASP A 135 25.04 -5.42 1.09
C ASP A 135 25.91 -4.47 0.25
N GLN A 136 25.60 -4.31 -1.04
CA GLN A 136 26.35 -3.43 -1.95
C GLN A 136 25.74 -2.03 -1.95
N PRO A 137 26.53 -0.95 -2.08
CA PRO A 137 26.00 0.40 -2.24
C PRO A 137 25.15 0.52 -3.51
N PHE A 138 24.28 1.54 -3.58
CA PHE A 138 23.52 1.76 -4.80
C PHE A 138 24.42 2.18 -5.97
N PRO A 139 24.08 1.75 -7.20
CA PRO A 139 24.77 2.18 -8.40
C PRO A 139 24.75 3.72 -8.51
N GLY A 140 25.91 4.33 -8.71
CA GLY A 140 26.06 5.78 -8.87
C GLY A 140 26.40 6.56 -7.59
N ALA A 141 26.21 5.98 -6.40
CA ALA A 141 26.53 6.65 -5.12
C ALA A 141 28.04 6.94 -4.96
N ALA A 142 28.92 6.15 -5.60
CA ALA A 142 30.37 6.37 -5.56
C ALA A 142 30.85 7.54 -6.44
N ALA A 143 30.02 8.06 -7.36
CA ALA A 143 30.45 9.09 -8.32
C ALA A 143 30.33 10.51 -7.76
N GLU A 144 29.49 10.77 -6.76
CA GLU A 144 29.25 12.12 -6.23
C GLU A 144 30.22 12.55 -5.11
N GLY A 145 31.11 11.65 -4.67
CA GLY A 145 32.15 11.94 -3.67
C GLY A 145 33.56 12.18 -4.23
N SER A 146 33.77 12.07 -5.54
CA SER A 146 35.12 12.10 -6.13
C SER A 146 35.50 13.49 -6.66
N GLY A 147 35.43 14.48 -5.78
CA GLY A 147 36.12 15.76 -5.95
C GLY A 147 37.28 15.82 -4.95
N ILE A 148 38.50 15.63 -5.46
CA ILE A 148 39.83 15.85 -4.84
C ILE A 148 40.60 14.60 -4.37
N SER A 149 41.80 14.49 -4.97
CA SER A 149 43.00 13.72 -4.61
C SER A 149 43.04 12.22 -4.87
N GLY A 150 43.72 11.89 -5.97
CA GLY A 150 44.31 10.58 -6.17
C GLY A 150 45.49 10.34 -5.23
N ARG A 151 45.53 9.15 -4.62
CA ARG A 151 46.72 8.29 -4.58
C ARG A 151 46.29 6.91 -4.07
N ALA A 152 46.81 5.87 -4.72
CA ALA A 152 46.59 4.48 -4.39
C ALA A 152 46.95 4.14 -2.94
N ALA A 153 46.12 3.31 -2.29
CA ALA A 153 46.53 2.47 -1.18
C ALA A 153 45.67 1.19 -1.14
N VAL A 154 46.31 0.08 -1.51
CA VAL A 154 45.90 -1.28 -1.14
C VAL A 154 45.96 -1.36 0.38
N GLY A 155 44.83 -1.65 1.03
CA GLY A 155 44.73 -1.67 2.49
C GLY A 155 43.61 -2.59 2.95
N ARG A 156 43.99 -3.76 3.45
CA ARG A 156 43.15 -4.76 4.08
C ARG A 156 42.78 -4.29 5.50
N GLY A 157 41.47 -4.24 5.78
CA GLY A 157 40.91 -4.24 7.14
C GLY A 157 40.69 -2.87 7.81
N VAL A 158 39.47 -2.68 8.31
CA VAL A 158 39.12 -2.45 9.74
C VAL A 158 37.74 -1.77 9.80
N HIS A 159 36.86 -2.34 10.62
CA HIS A 159 35.59 -1.76 11.01
C HIS A 159 35.77 -0.36 11.59
N GLY A 160 35.48 0.66 10.79
CA GLY A 160 35.43 2.05 11.20
C GLY A 160 33.99 2.45 11.51
N GLY A 161 33.56 2.24 12.74
CA GLY A 161 32.34 2.82 13.30
C GLY A 161 32.47 4.34 13.36
N GLY A 162 32.08 5.02 12.29
CA GLY A 162 31.73 6.43 12.28
C GLY A 162 30.21 6.53 12.20
N GLY A 163 29.56 6.91 13.29
CA GLY A 163 28.11 7.02 13.42
C GLY A 163 27.52 8.11 12.54
N ARG A 164 27.55 7.90 11.22
CA ARG A 164 26.59 8.51 10.31
C ARG A 164 25.31 7.72 10.52
N ALA A 165 24.27 8.37 11.03
CA ALA A 165 22.94 7.76 11.11
C ALA A 165 22.66 7.11 9.75
N ALA A 166 22.60 5.78 9.72
CA ALA A 166 22.54 5.04 8.46
C ALA A 166 21.27 5.51 7.74
N CYS A 167 21.46 6.19 6.61
CA CYS A 167 20.34 6.70 5.83
C CYS A 167 19.56 5.48 5.36
N PRO A 168 18.25 5.38 5.62
CA PRO A 168 17.47 4.24 5.15
C PRO A 168 17.63 4.09 3.64
N ARG A 169 17.80 2.86 3.18
CA ARG A 169 18.04 2.56 1.76
C ARG A 169 16.78 1.94 1.17
N VAL A 170 16.24 2.56 0.13
CA VAL A 170 14.93 2.16 -0.43
C VAL A 170 15.03 1.93 -1.93
N VAL A 171 14.71 0.72 -2.37
CA VAL A 171 14.48 0.42 -3.79
C VAL A 171 13.01 0.63 -4.09
N VAL A 172 12.68 1.41 -5.11
CA VAL A 172 11.31 1.82 -5.43
C VAL A 172 10.91 1.27 -6.79
N GLY A 173 9.75 0.63 -6.88
CA GLY A 173 9.22 0.13 -8.15
C GLY A 173 7.70 0.12 -8.16
N ASP A 174 7.12 0.15 -9.36
CA ASP A 174 5.72 -0.21 -9.54
C ASP A 174 5.52 -1.74 -9.48
N PRO A 175 4.27 -2.23 -9.40
CA PRO A 175 4.01 -3.66 -9.33
C PRO A 175 4.61 -4.47 -10.48
N ASP A 176 4.60 -3.94 -11.70
CA ASP A 176 5.11 -4.65 -12.88
C ASP A 176 6.64 -4.75 -12.86
N ALA A 177 7.32 -3.65 -12.49
CA ALA A 177 8.77 -3.62 -12.30
C ALA A 177 9.22 -4.65 -11.25
N TRP A 178 8.48 -4.78 -10.15
CA TRP A 178 8.78 -5.77 -9.12
C TRP A 178 8.48 -7.21 -9.54
N LEU A 179 7.45 -7.45 -10.36
CA LEU A 179 7.18 -8.77 -10.93
C LEU A 179 8.29 -9.21 -11.89
N MET A 180 8.76 -8.29 -12.73
CA MET A 180 9.90 -8.53 -13.63
C MET A 180 11.20 -8.76 -12.86
N ARG A 181 11.30 -8.23 -11.64
CA ARG A 181 12.47 -8.34 -10.76
C ARG A 181 12.22 -9.18 -9.51
N GLY A 182 11.44 -10.25 -9.64
CA GLY A 182 11.09 -11.13 -8.53
C GLY A 182 12.26 -11.58 -7.63
N PRO A 183 13.44 -11.97 -8.16
CA PRO A 183 14.59 -12.32 -7.33
C PRO A 183 15.10 -11.16 -6.45
N LEU A 184 15.17 -9.95 -6.98
CA LEU A 184 15.57 -8.75 -6.22
C LEU A 184 14.59 -8.47 -5.08
N LEU A 185 13.28 -8.57 -5.35
CA LEU A 185 12.26 -8.41 -4.31
C LEU A 185 12.40 -9.48 -3.22
N ALA A 186 12.67 -10.72 -3.60
CA ALA A 186 12.85 -11.82 -2.66
C ALA A 186 14.07 -11.62 -1.76
N ASP A 187 15.18 -11.12 -2.31
CA ASP A 187 16.39 -10.83 -1.55
C ASP A 187 16.18 -9.66 -0.58
N ILE A 188 15.58 -8.56 -1.04
CA ILE A 188 15.24 -7.42 -0.17
C ILE A 188 14.29 -7.85 0.95
N ARG A 189 13.27 -8.64 0.66
CA ARG A 189 12.31 -9.14 1.65
C ARG A 189 12.94 -10.03 2.75
N ARG A 190 14.10 -10.65 2.48
CA ARG A 190 14.84 -11.41 3.50
C ARG A 190 15.64 -10.52 4.43
N ALA A 191 16.11 -9.37 3.93
CA ALA A 191 16.99 -8.45 4.64
C ALA A 191 16.26 -7.26 5.27
N GLY A 192 15.07 -6.91 4.77
CA GLY A 192 14.30 -5.75 5.21
C GLY A 192 12.82 -5.81 4.83
N ASP A 193 12.16 -4.67 4.99
CA ASP A 193 10.71 -4.54 4.84
C ASP A 193 10.26 -4.26 3.40
N VAL A 194 9.03 -4.67 3.10
CA VAL A 194 8.32 -4.34 1.85
C VAL A 194 7.10 -3.48 2.18
N VAL A 195 7.09 -2.24 1.70
CA VAL A 195 6.03 -1.26 1.89
C VAL A 195 5.24 -1.11 0.60
N LEU A 196 3.91 -1.12 0.69
CA LEU A 196 3.01 -0.89 -0.44
C LEU A 196 2.30 0.45 -0.24
N GLU A 197 2.45 1.37 -1.17
CA GLU A 197 1.84 2.71 -1.15
C GLU A 197 0.92 2.87 -2.35
N GLY A 198 -0.37 3.14 -2.12
CA GLY A 198 -1.34 3.37 -3.20
C GLY A 198 -1.61 2.15 -4.10
N CYS A 199 -1.14 0.96 -3.71
CA CYS A 199 -1.35 -0.28 -4.45
C CYS A 199 -2.76 -0.86 -4.23
N THR A 200 -3.23 -1.65 -5.20
CA THR A 200 -4.50 -2.37 -5.06
C THR A 200 -4.33 -3.65 -4.24
N PRO A 201 -5.41 -4.22 -3.67
CA PRO A 201 -5.35 -5.54 -3.04
C PRO A 201 -4.92 -6.66 -3.99
N ARG A 202 -5.04 -6.49 -5.31
CA ARG A 202 -4.54 -7.46 -6.30
C ARG A 202 -3.01 -7.46 -6.34
N ASP A 203 -2.41 -6.27 -6.33
CA ASP A 203 -0.94 -6.11 -6.37
C ASP A 203 -0.31 -6.73 -5.11
N ALA A 204 -0.90 -6.46 -3.94
CA ALA A 204 -0.48 -7.06 -2.68
C ALA A 204 -0.50 -8.59 -2.71
N ARG A 205 -1.59 -9.19 -3.22
CA ARG A 205 -1.70 -10.66 -3.36
C ARG A 205 -0.66 -11.22 -4.32
N THR A 206 -0.42 -10.51 -5.41
CA THR A 206 0.46 -10.97 -6.50
C THR A 206 1.93 -10.91 -6.08
N LEU A 207 2.35 -9.79 -5.47
CA LEU A 207 3.73 -9.56 -5.07
C LEU A 207 4.11 -10.27 -3.77
N LEU A 208 3.26 -10.19 -2.74
CA LEU A 208 3.59 -10.73 -1.42
C LEU A 208 3.16 -12.19 -1.25
N ARG A 209 2.35 -12.73 -2.17
CA ARG A 209 1.69 -14.04 -2.07
C ARG A 209 0.80 -14.19 -0.83
N VAL A 210 0.28 -13.06 -0.32
CA VAL A 210 -0.58 -13.02 0.87
C VAL A 210 -2.04 -13.03 0.42
N ARG A 211 -2.89 -13.92 0.97
CA ARG A 211 -4.33 -13.98 0.63
C ARG A 211 -5.22 -13.06 1.47
N ALA A 212 -4.66 -12.42 2.50
CA ALA A 212 -5.39 -11.53 3.41
C ALA A 212 -5.89 -10.25 2.69
N VAL A 213 -7.02 -9.73 3.15
CA VAL A 213 -7.62 -8.48 2.65
C VAL A 213 -7.18 -7.33 3.57
N PRO A 214 -6.68 -6.21 3.02
CA PRO A 214 -6.41 -4.99 3.80
C PRO A 214 -7.71 -4.22 4.13
N PRO A 215 -7.89 -3.66 5.33
CA PRO A 215 -7.16 -3.96 6.57
C PRO A 215 -7.66 -5.27 7.19
N PRO A 216 -6.77 -6.11 7.74
CA PRO A 216 -7.15 -7.34 8.40
C PRO A 216 -7.99 -6.99 9.63
N LEU A 217 -9.05 -7.76 9.87
CA LEU A 217 -9.91 -7.61 11.06
C LEU A 217 -9.16 -7.84 12.40
N ALA A 218 -7.87 -8.21 12.35
CA ALA A 218 -6.98 -8.35 13.49
C ALA A 218 -5.52 -8.01 13.10
N PRO A 219 -4.71 -7.43 14.03
CA PRO A 219 -3.28 -7.23 13.82
C PRO A 219 -2.56 -8.57 13.55
N ILE A 220 -1.66 -8.60 12.56
CA ILE A 220 -0.81 -9.76 12.25
C ILE A 220 0.64 -9.34 12.46
N ALA A 221 1.39 -10.10 13.25
CA ALA A 221 2.81 -9.84 13.49
C ALA A 221 3.60 -9.74 12.16
N GLY A 222 4.43 -8.71 12.03
CA GLY A 222 5.21 -8.43 10.82
C GLY A 222 4.42 -7.79 9.66
N ARG A 223 3.23 -7.24 9.92
CA ARG A 223 2.44 -6.50 8.93
C ARG A 223 1.79 -5.28 9.57
N ALA A 224 1.80 -4.17 8.83
CA ALA A 224 1.08 -2.94 9.14
C ALA A 224 0.29 -2.49 7.90
N TRP A 225 -0.85 -1.84 8.11
CA TRP A 225 -1.74 -1.30 7.06
C TRP A 225 -2.11 0.13 7.39
#